data_AF-A0A918U1P3-F1
#
_entry.id   AF-A0A918U1P3-F1
#
_cell.length_a   1.000
_cell.length_b   1.000
_cell.length_c   1.000
_cell.angle_alpha   90.00
_cell.angle_beta   90.00
_cell.angle_gamma   90.00
#
_symmetry.space_group_name_H-M   'P 1'
#
loop_
_entity.id
_entity.type
_entity.pdbx_description
1 polymer ?
#
loop_
_entity_poly.entity_id
_entity_poly.type
_entity_poly.pdbx_seq_one_letter_code
_entity_poly.pdbx_strand_id
1 'polypeptide(L)'
;MTAQPGTGPFAPPMRTLAELREALSTWGFPGDRQQFEAELDAIELDDLTRVREITQAYRHRVLIRYSPGGMAALARPTQDVEAELRRKLAEAAR
;
A
#
# COMPACT_ATOMS: atom_id res chain seq x y z
N MET A 1 -29.79 -22.37 -7.95
CA MET A 1 -28.51 -21.78 -8.39
C MET A 1 -28.33 -20.45 -7.67
N THR A 2 -27.51 -20.39 -6.62
CA THR A 2 -27.16 -19.13 -5.95
C THR A 2 -25.86 -18.64 -6.57
N ALA A 3 -25.94 -17.58 -7.37
CA ALA A 3 -24.76 -16.89 -7.87
C ALA A 3 -24.10 -16.17 -6.68
N GLN A 4 -22.91 -16.61 -6.26
CA GLN A 4 -22.05 -15.83 -5.37
C GLN A 4 -21.70 -14.52 -6.10
N PRO A 5 -21.89 -13.34 -5.48
CA PRO A 5 -21.41 -12.10 -6.06
C PRO A 5 -19.88 -12.15 -6.14
N GLY A 6 -19.36 -11.80 -7.31
CA GLY A 6 -17.97 -12.01 -7.69
C GLY A 6 -16.99 -11.49 -6.63
N THR A 7 -16.11 -12.38 -6.18
CA THR A 7 -14.93 -12.09 -5.37
C THR A 7 -13.88 -11.37 -6.24
N GLY A 8 -14.21 -10.17 -6.71
CA GLY A 8 -13.21 -9.25 -7.26
C GLY A 8 -12.26 -8.81 -6.14
N PRO A 9 -10.98 -8.49 -6.43
CA PRO A 9 -10.10 -7.88 -5.44
C PRO A 9 -10.77 -6.63 -4.88
N PHE A 10 -10.97 -6.55 -3.56
CA PHE A 10 -11.50 -5.34 -2.93
C PHE A 10 -10.52 -4.19 -3.17
N ALA A 11 -10.97 -3.16 -3.89
CA ALA A 11 -10.21 -1.95 -4.14
C ALA A 11 -11.12 -0.75 -3.90
N PRO A 12 -10.95 0.00 -2.79
CA PRO A 12 -11.75 1.18 -2.55
C PRO A 12 -11.46 2.24 -3.63
N PRO A 13 -12.43 3.12 -3.93
CA PRO A 13 -12.19 4.25 -4.82
C PRO A 13 -11.07 5.12 -4.25
N MET A 14 -10.07 5.42 -5.07
CA MET A 14 -8.87 6.21 -4.71
C MET A 14 -8.37 7.01 -5.93
N ARG A 15 -9.26 7.40 -6.84
CA ARG A 15 -8.93 8.14 -8.08
C ARG A 15 -8.64 9.61 -7.81
N THR A 16 -9.17 10.16 -6.72
CA THR A 16 -8.96 11.54 -6.29
C THR A 16 -8.26 11.59 -4.93
N LEU A 17 -7.68 12.74 -4.56
CA LEU A 17 -7.13 12.95 -3.21
C LEU A 17 -8.23 12.83 -2.15
N ALA A 18 -9.44 13.33 -2.42
CA ALA A 18 -10.56 13.19 -1.49
C ALA A 18 -10.95 11.72 -1.27
N GLU A 19 -11.03 10.94 -2.35
CA GLU A 19 -11.28 9.49 -2.27
C GLU A 19 -10.17 8.77 -1.50
N LEU A 20 -8.90 9.15 -1.72
CA LEU A 20 -7.78 8.58 -0.96
C LEU A 20 -7.85 8.92 0.54
N ARG A 21 -8.22 10.15 0.91
CA ARG A 21 -8.40 10.55 2.32
C ARG A 21 -9.47 9.71 3.02
N GLU A 22 -10.61 9.54 2.38
CA GLU A 22 -11.68 8.69 2.91
C GLU A 22 -11.24 7.22 2.98
N ALA A 23 -10.46 6.78 2.00
CA ALA A 23 -9.93 5.43 2.00
C ALA A 23 -8.92 5.17 3.12
N LEU A 24 -8.04 6.13 3.41
CA LEU A 24 -7.11 6.05 4.53
C LEU A 24 -7.83 6.06 5.88
N SER A 25 -8.95 6.77 5.96
CA SER A 25 -9.76 6.87 7.19
C SER A 25 -10.50 5.57 7.49
N THR A 26 -11.05 4.95 6.44
CA THR A 26 -11.92 3.77 6.58
C THR A 26 -11.13 2.47 6.54
N TRP A 27 -10.10 2.40 5.68
CA TRP A 27 -9.39 1.17 5.33
C TRP A 27 -7.87 1.26 5.57
N GLY A 28 -7.30 2.46 5.76
CA GLY A 28 -5.88 2.65 6.06
C GLY A 28 -5.48 2.19 7.46
N PHE A 29 -4.17 2.10 7.72
CA PHE A 29 -3.67 1.81 9.06
C PHE A 29 -3.98 2.97 10.01
N PRO A 30 -4.13 2.70 11.33
CA PRO A 30 -4.33 3.77 12.30
C PRO A 30 -3.23 4.84 12.18
N GLY A 31 -3.63 6.10 11.99
CA GLY A 31 -2.71 7.24 11.82
C GLY A 31 -2.32 7.55 10.37
N ASP A 32 -2.57 6.67 9.40
CA ASP A 32 -2.18 6.90 7.99
C ASP A 32 -2.79 8.18 7.42
N ARG A 33 -4.07 8.48 7.71
CA ARG A 33 -4.71 9.73 7.26
C ARG A 33 -3.95 10.96 7.78
N GLN A 34 -3.59 10.96 9.06
CA GLN A 34 -2.93 12.10 9.71
C GLN A 34 -1.52 12.29 9.18
N GLN A 35 -0.77 11.20 8.99
CA GLN A 35 0.56 11.26 8.41
C GLN A 35 0.52 11.70 6.93
N PHE A 36 -0.46 11.23 6.16
CA PHE A 36 -0.66 11.64 4.78
C PHE A 36 -0.88 13.16 4.65
N GLU A 37 -1.74 13.76 5.46
CA GLU A 37 -1.93 15.22 5.43
C GLU A 37 -0.65 15.95 5.87
N ALA A 38 0.03 15.48 6.91
CA ALA A 38 1.27 16.12 7.37
C ALA A 38 2.38 16.09 6.29
N GLU A 39 2.49 14.99 5.53
CA GLU A 39 3.44 14.88 4.43
C GLU A 39 3.04 15.75 3.23
N LEU A 40 1.75 15.93 2.96
CA LEU A 40 1.26 16.84 1.92
C LEU A 40 1.43 18.32 2.31
N ASP A 41 1.22 18.67 3.58
CA ASP A 41 1.38 20.04 4.08
C ASP A 41 2.85 20.48 4.13
N ALA A 42 3.79 19.53 4.18
CA ALA A 42 5.22 19.78 4.24
C ALA A 42 5.88 20.03 2.87
N ILE A 43 5.11 19.97 1.77
CA ILE A 43 5.63 20.11 0.41
C ILE A 43 4.96 21.26 -0.33
N GLU A 44 5.67 21.84 -1.29
CA GLU A 44 5.09 22.83 -2.19
C GLU A 44 4.08 22.16 -3.13
N LEU A 45 2.92 22.79 -3.32
CA LEU A 45 1.82 22.21 -4.09
C LEU A 45 2.16 22.00 -5.57
N ASP A 46 3.10 22.78 -6.10
CA ASP A 46 3.58 22.68 -7.48
C ASP A 46 4.67 21.61 -7.67
N ASP A 47 5.17 20.99 -6.60
CA ASP A 47 5.97 19.78 -6.67
C ASP A 47 5.07 18.54 -6.93
N LEU A 48 4.58 18.47 -8.16
CA LEU A 48 3.68 17.41 -8.60
C LEU A 48 4.34 16.02 -8.56
N THR A 49 5.66 15.95 -8.63
CA THR A 49 6.40 14.68 -8.48
C THR A 49 6.26 14.17 -7.06
N ARG A 50 6.49 15.04 -6.06
CA ARG A 50 6.38 14.66 -4.66
C ARG A 50 4.95 14.34 -4.24
N VAL A 51 3.97 15.12 -4.70
CA VAL A 51 2.54 14.82 -4.50
C VAL A 51 2.19 13.43 -5.04
N ARG A 52 2.69 13.07 -6.22
CA ARG A 52 2.46 11.76 -6.84
C ARG A 52 3.08 10.63 -6.03
N GLU A 53 4.31 10.79 -5.55
CA GLU A 53 5.00 9.78 -4.73
C GLU A 53 4.25 9.48 -3.44
N ILE A 54 3.88 10.52 -2.69
CA ILE A 54 3.11 10.40 -1.44
C ILE A 54 1.78 9.69 -1.75
N THR A 55 1.03 10.17 -2.74
CA THR A 55 -0.25 9.56 -3.13
C THR A 55 -0.11 8.07 -3.46
N GLN A 56 0.94 7.68 -4.19
CA GLN A 56 1.16 6.27 -4.56
C GLN A 56 1.53 5.40 -3.36
N ALA A 57 2.38 5.90 -2.46
CA ALA A 57 2.76 5.18 -1.24
C ALA A 57 1.53 4.84 -0.39
N TYR A 58 0.63 5.82 -0.18
CA TYR A 58 -0.56 5.62 0.64
C TYR A 58 -1.64 4.78 -0.03
N ARG A 59 -1.82 4.89 -1.37
CA ARG A 59 -2.66 3.94 -2.12
C ARG A 59 -2.17 2.52 -1.97
N HIS A 60 -0.86 2.32 -2.02
CA HIS A 60 -0.26 1.00 -1.86
C HIS A 60 -0.50 0.43 -0.46
N ARG A 61 -0.40 1.24 0.61
CA ARG A 61 -0.71 0.83 1.99
C ARG A 61 -2.15 0.33 2.14
N VAL A 62 -3.12 1.08 1.58
CA VAL A 62 -4.53 0.66 1.59
C VAL A 62 -4.71 -0.67 0.87
N LEU A 63 -4.10 -0.85 -0.30
CA LEU A 63 -4.21 -2.10 -1.07
C LEU A 63 -3.53 -3.30 -0.39
N ILE A 64 -2.37 -3.11 0.25
CA ILE A 64 -1.67 -4.20 0.97
C ILE A 64 -2.57 -4.81 2.04
N ARG A 65 -3.31 -3.97 2.79
CA ARG A 65 -4.16 -4.45 3.88
C ARG A 65 -5.24 -5.44 3.43
N TYR A 66 -5.69 -5.31 2.18
CA TYR A 66 -6.73 -6.15 1.58
C TYR A 66 -6.20 -7.15 0.56
N SER A 67 -4.88 -7.23 0.40
CA SER A 67 -4.22 -8.27 -0.37
C SER A 67 -3.91 -9.47 0.55
N PRO A 68 -4.48 -10.66 0.29
CA PRO A 68 -4.15 -11.87 1.06
C PRO A 68 -2.65 -12.17 1.07
N GLY A 69 -1.96 -11.92 -0.05
CA GLY A 69 -0.51 -12.05 -0.16
C GLY A 69 0.26 -10.88 0.47
N GLY A 70 -0.31 -9.67 0.45
CA GLY A 70 0.31 -8.48 1.04
C GLY A 70 0.39 -8.54 2.56
N MET A 71 -0.70 -8.93 3.21
CA MET A 71 -0.70 -9.12 4.67
C MET A 71 0.19 -10.30 5.10
N ALA A 72 0.21 -11.38 4.33
CA ALA A 72 1.14 -12.49 4.57
C ALA A 72 2.60 -12.03 4.43
N ALA A 73 2.92 -11.19 3.43
CA ALA A 73 4.25 -10.61 3.28
C ALA A 73 4.63 -9.66 4.42
N LEU A 74 3.70 -8.85 4.92
CA LEU A 74 3.92 -8.01 6.10
C LEU A 74 4.13 -8.83 7.38
N ALA A 75 3.46 -9.97 7.51
CA ALA A 75 3.60 -10.88 8.65
C ALA A 75 4.88 -11.73 8.58
N ARG A 76 5.58 -11.78 7.43
CA ARG A 76 6.83 -12.54 7.30
C ARG A 76 7.93 -11.88 8.12
N PRO A 77 8.67 -12.66 8.94
CA PRO A 77 9.86 -12.17 9.63
C PRO A 77 10.89 -11.63 8.63
N THR A 78 11.54 -10.53 8.98
CA THR A 78 12.62 -9.93 8.16
C THR A 78 13.75 -10.93 7.90
N GLN A 79 14.03 -11.81 8.87
CA GLN A 79 15.05 -12.86 8.77
C GLN A 79 14.76 -13.85 7.62
N ASP A 80 13.50 -14.20 7.40
CA ASP A 80 13.09 -15.13 6.33
C ASP A 80 13.24 -14.48 4.95
N VAL A 81 12.95 -13.18 4.86
CA VAL A 81 13.13 -12.40 3.62
C VAL A 81 14.61 -12.26 3.30
N GLU A 82 15.45 -11.98 4.30
CA GLU A 82 16.89 -11.86 4.14
C GLU A 82 17.54 -13.18 3.72
N ALA A 83 17.15 -14.30 4.34
CA ALA A 83 17.63 -15.63 3.98
C ALA A 83 17.27 -15.99 2.53
N GLU A 84 16.04 -15.69 2.09
CA GLU A 84 15.60 -15.90 0.72
C GLU A 84 16.38 -15.02 -0.28
N LEU A 85 16.63 -13.75 0.07
CA LEU A 85 17.41 -12.83 -0.77
C LEU A 85 18.84 -13.33 -0.95
N ARG A 86 19.51 -13.74 0.14
CA ARG A 86 20.87 -14.30 0.08
C ARG A 86 20.93 -15.53 -0.82
N ARG A 87 19.94 -16.44 -0.72
CA ARG A 87 19.87 -17.63 -1.58
C ARG A 87 19.75 -17.23 -3.05
N LYS A 88 18.84 -16.34 -3.41
CA LYS A 88 18.64 -15.90 -4.81
C LYS A 88 19.87 -15.21 -5.39
N LEU A 89 20.58 -14.40 -4.59
CA LEU A 89 21.83 -13.78 -5.01
C LEU A 89 22.93 -14.82 -5.26
N ALA A 90 23.02 -15.85 -4.42
CA ALA A 90 23.97 -16.95 -4.61
C ALA A 90 23.65 -17.82 -5.83
N GLU A 91 22.36 -18.03 -6.13
CA GLU A 91 21.89 -18.74 -7.33
C GLU A 91 22.17 -17.92 -8.61
N ALA A 92 22.00 -16.61 -8.58
CA ALA A 92 22.26 -15.72 -9.71
C ALA A 92 23.76 -15.51 -10.01
N ALA A 93 24.63 -15.84 -9.06
CA ALA A 93 26.08 -15.76 -9.21
C ALA A 93 26.73 -17.04 -9.77
N ARG A 94 25.93 -18.07 -10.07
CA ARG A 94 26.35 -19.31 -10.76
C ARG A 94 25.98 -19.26 -12.24
#